data_AF-A0A0B7GNT8-F1
#
_entry.id   AF-A0A0B7GNT8-F1
#
_cell.length_a   1.000
_cell.length_b   1.000
_cell.length_c   1.000
_cell.angle_alpha   90.00
_cell.angle_beta   90.00
_cell.angle_gamma   90.00
#
_symmetry.space_group_name_H-M   'P 1'
#
loop_
_entity.id
_entity.type
_entity.pdbx_description
1 polymer ?
#
loop_
_entity_poly.entity_id
_entity_poly.type
_entity_poly.pdbx_seq_one_letter_code
_entity_poly.pdbx_strand_id
1 'polypeptide(L)'
;MKRFSLILTIILSSFFLISCQFQRASTQASDPSKDLALIPGMESVDKWKQFQQIRTQDNPSTVQELDKLLGKPSQTKKENKQTKLTWKLAKHLEIHIHLDKDQVREKELVFEHTRGTCMLFPSIEDGTPIPEAFGKTGQPYAIREKQGQIITSWYMAGKFHYLRLENGKVYQIAEP
;
A
#
# COMPACT_ATOMS: atom_id res chain seq x y z
N MET A 1 -43.79 -9.43 45.60
CA MET A 1 -43.31 -9.83 44.26
C MET A 1 -42.96 -8.60 43.41
N LYS A 2 -41.84 -7.91 43.68
CA LYS A 2 -41.38 -6.73 42.90
C LYS A 2 -39.84 -6.58 42.81
N ARG A 3 -39.06 -7.62 43.14
CA ARG A 3 -37.59 -7.54 43.18
C ARG A 3 -36.88 -8.33 42.07
N PHE A 4 -37.58 -9.24 41.38
CA PHE A 4 -37.01 -10.05 40.31
C PHE A 4 -36.98 -9.34 38.94
N SER A 5 -37.71 -8.24 38.77
CA SER A 5 -37.81 -7.55 37.47
C SER A 5 -36.58 -6.69 37.16
N LEU A 6 -35.87 -6.17 38.18
CA LEU A 6 -34.76 -5.24 37.97
C LEU A 6 -33.47 -5.96 37.54
N ILE A 7 -33.23 -7.16 38.08
CA ILE A 7 -32.02 -7.94 37.80
C ILE A 7 -32.03 -8.48 36.36
N LEU A 8 -33.20 -8.86 35.85
CA LEU A 8 -33.33 -9.39 34.48
C LEU A 8 -33.06 -8.31 33.41
N THR A 9 -33.44 -7.06 33.67
CA THR A 9 -33.21 -5.94 32.73
C THR A 9 -31.73 -5.54 32.66
N ILE A 10 -31.02 -5.58 33.79
CA ILE A 10 -29.58 -5.27 33.83
C ILE A 10 -28.79 -6.29 33.01
N ILE A 11 -29.09 -7.59 33.17
CA ILE A 11 -28.38 -8.66 32.44
C ILE A 11 -28.59 -8.55 30.93
N LEU A 12 -29.81 -8.29 30.44
CA LEU A 12 -30.05 -8.12 28.99
C LEU A 12 -29.33 -6.89 28.42
N SER A 13 -29.24 -5.78 29.16
CA SER A 13 -28.54 -4.58 28.70
C SER A 13 -27.01 -4.76 28.64
N SER A 14 -26.45 -5.58 29.53
CA SER A 14 -25.01 -5.92 29.50
C SER A 14 -24.66 -6.82 28.32
N PHE A 15 -25.52 -7.78 27.95
CA PHE A 15 -25.31 -8.60 26.76
C PHE A 15 -25.37 -7.78 25.46
N PHE A 16 -26.27 -6.80 25.37
CA PHE A 16 -26.38 -5.92 24.19
C PHE A 16 -25.12 -5.06 23.99
N LEU A 17 -24.49 -4.59 25.08
CA LEU A 17 -23.26 -3.81 25.03
C LEU A 17 -22.02 -4.68 24.70
N ILE A 18 -21.99 -5.93 25.14
CA ILE A 18 -20.92 -6.88 24.80
C ILE A 18 -21.00 -7.26 23.32
N SER A 19 -22.20 -7.43 22.76
CA SER A 19 -22.38 -7.72 21.32
C SER A 19 -21.97 -6.54 20.43
N CYS A 20 -22.17 -5.29 20.85
CA CYS A 20 -21.66 -4.13 20.10
C CYS A 20 -20.14 -3.99 20.16
N GLN A 21 -19.48 -4.43 21.22
CA GLN A 21 -18.01 -4.40 21.29
C GLN A 21 -17.34 -5.57 20.54
N PHE A 22 -18.03 -6.71 20.39
CA PHE A 22 -17.54 -7.84 19.59
C PHE A 22 -17.71 -7.67 18.07
N GLN A 23 -18.44 -6.64 17.61
CA GLN A 23 -18.55 -6.29 16.18
C GLN A 23 -17.54 -5.25 15.69
N ARG A 24 -16.60 -4.80 16.53
CA ARG A 24 -15.26 -4.57 15.99
C ARG A 24 -14.65 -5.92 15.71
N ALA A 25 -15.12 -6.55 14.62
CA ALA A 25 -14.22 -7.36 13.84
C ALA A 25 -12.96 -6.51 13.70
N SER A 26 -11.91 -6.89 14.40
CA SER A 26 -10.57 -6.55 13.97
C SER A 26 -10.53 -7.05 12.54
N THR A 27 -10.81 -6.17 11.59
CA THR A 27 -10.25 -6.26 10.25
C THR A 27 -8.77 -6.22 10.55
N GLN A 28 -8.21 -7.40 10.81
CA GLN A 28 -6.79 -7.59 10.93
C GLN A 28 -6.29 -7.07 9.60
N ALA A 29 -5.75 -5.84 9.59
CA ALA A 29 -5.23 -5.23 8.39
C ALA A 29 -4.35 -6.31 7.75
N SER A 30 -4.69 -6.72 6.52
CA SER A 30 -3.91 -7.75 5.84
C SER A 30 -2.47 -7.28 5.88
N ASP A 31 -1.57 -8.17 6.28
CA ASP A 31 -0.15 -7.89 6.18
C ASP A 31 0.13 -7.51 4.72
N PRO A 32 0.48 -6.24 4.41
CA PRO A 32 0.65 -5.75 3.04
C PRO A 32 1.68 -6.58 2.26
N SER A 33 2.56 -7.28 3.00
CA SER A 33 3.53 -8.23 2.45
C SER A 33 2.90 -9.40 1.71
N LYS A 34 1.76 -9.89 2.19
CA LYS A 34 1.06 -11.03 1.58
C LYS A 34 0.48 -10.62 0.23
N ASP A 35 -0.07 -9.43 0.13
CA ASP A 35 -0.66 -8.93 -1.10
C ASP A 35 0.42 -8.63 -2.16
N LEU A 36 1.56 -8.06 -1.76
CA LEU A 36 2.70 -7.84 -2.65
C LEU A 36 3.31 -9.14 -3.19
N ALA A 37 3.34 -10.21 -2.38
CA ALA A 37 3.86 -11.51 -2.81
C ALA A 37 2.99 -12.19 -3.87
N LEU A 38 1.76 -11.72 -4.09
CA LEU A 38 0.84 -12.26 -5.11
C LEU A 38 0.99 -11.58 -6.47
N ILE A 39 1.78 -10.51 -6.58
CA ILE A 39 2.07 -9.85 -7.85
C ILE A 39 3.05 -10.72 -8.65
N PRO A 40 2.68 -11.22 -9.84
CA PRO A 40 3.53 -12.12 -10.62
C PRO A 40 4.86 -11.48 -11.03
N GLY A 41 5.95 -12.23 -10.88
CA GLY A 41 7.28 -11.87 -11.40
C GLY A 41 8.02 -10.80 -10.60
N MET A 42 7.55 -10.41 -9.41
CA MET A 42 8.22 -9.38 -8.62
C MET A 42 9.55 -9.82 -8.01
N GLU A 43 9.69 -11.10 -7.70
CA GLU A 43 10.94 -11.69 -7.25
C GLU A 43 12.08 -11.52 -8.25
N SER A 44 11.75 -11.35 -9.54
CA SER A 44 12.71 -11.11 -10.62
C SER A 44 13.08 -9.64 -10.81
N VAL A 45 12.36 -8.72 -10.17
CA VAL A 45 12.66 -7.29 -10.27
C VAL A 45 13.92 -6.97 -9.48
N ASP A 46 14.87 -6.32 -10.17
CA ASP A 46 16.07 -5.80 -9.55
C ASP A 46 15.73 -4.99 -8.31
N LYS A 47 16.46 -5.24 -7.22
CA LYS A 47 16.28 -4.54 -5.94
C LYS A 47 14.90 -4.71 -5.27
N TRP A 48 14.07 -5.66 -5.73
CA TRP A 48 12.80 -6.00 -5.07
C TRP A 48 12.99 -6.30 -3.59
N LYS A 49 14.01 -7.11 -3.24
CA LYS A 49 14.33 -7.44 -1.85
C LYS A 49 14.64 -6.20 -0.99
N GLN A 50 15.35 -5.23 -1.54
CA GLN A 50 15.67 -3.98 -0.85
C GLN A 50 14.42 -3.13 -0.63
N PHE A 51 13.54 -3.04 -1.64
CA PHE A 51 12.25 -2.38 -1.48
C PHE A 51 11.40 -3.05 -0.40
N GLN A 52 11.36 -4.39 -0.38
CA GLN A 52 10.69 -5.18 0.66
C GLN A 52 11.29 -4.91 2.06
N GLN A 53 12.60 -4.75 2.19
CA GLN A 53 13.24 -4.42 3.47
C GLN A 53 12.88 -3.02 3.98
N ILE A 54 12.85 -2.03 3.09
CA ILE A 54 12.51 -0.64 3.46
C ILE A 54 11.05 -0.52 3.86
N ARG A 55 10.17 -1.29 3.22
CA ARG A 55 8.74 -1.24 3.51
C ARG A 55 8.40 -1.90 4.85
N THR A 56 8.98 -3.08 5.16
CA THR A 56 8.63 -3.90 6.34
C THR A 56 9.30 -3.45 7.65
N GLN A 57 10.16 -2.45 7.63
CA GLN A 57 10.63 -1.84 8.88
C GLN A 57 9.45 -1.08 9.51
N ASP A 58 8.86 -1.69 10.55
CA ASP A 58 7.78 -1.14 11.36
C ASP A 58 8.12 0.28 11.84
N ASN A 59 7.44 1.31 11.29
CA ASN A 59 7.59 2.75 11.62
C ASN A 59 8.93 3.43 11.21
N PRO A 60 8.96 4.78 11.07
CA PRO A 60 9.62 5.44 9.95
C PRO A 60 11.13 5.23 10.03
N SER A 61 11.68 4.54 9.04
CA SER A 61 13.12 4.51 8.85
C SER A 61 13.57 5.95 8.67
N THR A 62 14.37 6.42 9.62
CA THR A 62 14.99 7.74 9.54
C THR A 62 15.76 7.83 8.23
N VAL A 63 15.93 9.03 7.67
CA VAL A 63 16.75 9.22 6.47
C VAL A 63 18.13 8.57 6.64
N GLN A 64 18.67 8.55 7.86
CA GLN A 64 19.93 7.88 8.19
C GLN A 64 19.89 6.35 8.05
N GLU A 65 18.78 5.70 8.37
CA GLU A 65 18.62 4.24 8.18
C GLU A 65 18.44 3.89 6.71
N LEU A 66 17.70 4.73 5.97
CA LEU A 66 17.57 4.62 4.53
C LEU A 66 18.93 4.79 3.83
N ASP A 67 19.72 5.77 4.29
CA ASP A 67 21.08 5.99 3.80
C ASP A 67 22.00 4.78 4.05
N LYS A 68 21.83 4.07 5.17
CA LYS A 68 22.59 2.82 5.44
C LYS A 68 22.18 1.68 4.52
N LEU A 69 20.90 1.59 4.15
CA LEU A 69 20.35 0.51 3.32
C LEU A 69 20.58 0.73 1.82
N LEU A 70 20.39 1.96 1.36
CA LEU A 70 20.41 2.33 -0.06
C LEU A 70 21.61 3.17 -0.47
N GLY A 71 22.42 3.65 0.48
CA GLY A 71 23.36 4.74 0.24
C GLY A 71 22.63 6.09 0.19
N LYS A 72 23.35 7.15 -0.18
CA LYS A 72 22.75 8.49 -0.30
C LYS A 72 21.77 8.56 -1.47
N PRO A 73 20.68 9.35 -1.37
CA PRO A 73 19.74 9.54 -2.47
C PRO A 73 20.45 10.21 -3.65
N SER A 74 20.11 9.76 -4.86
CA SER A 74 20.56 10.37 -6.12
C SER A 74 20.00 11.77 -6.31
N GLN A 75 18.81 12.03 -5.75
CA GLN A 75 18.17 13.34 -5.80
C GLN A 75 17.38 13.58 -4.51
N THR A 76 17.40 14.82 -4.04
CA THR A 76 16.56 15.31 -2.95
C THR A 76 15.81 16.55 -3.45
N LYS A 77 14.48 16.51 -3.41
CA LYS A 77 13.62 17.64 -3.76
C LYS A 77 12.86 18.10 -2.53
N LYS A 78 12.95 19.38 -2.19
CA LYS A 78 12.19 19.98 -1.09
C LYS A 78 11.16 20.93 -1.65
N GLU A 79 9.89 20.68 -1.37
CA GLU A 79 8.77 21.54 -1.77
C GLU A 79 7.89 21.76 -0.54
N ASN A 80 7.82 23.01 -0.07
CA ASN A 80 7.13 23.38 1.16
C ASN A 80 7.63 22.57 2.38
N LYS A 81 6.73 21.82 3.04
CA LYS A 81 7.02 20.95 4.20
C LYS A 81 7.31 19.51 3.79
N GLN A 82 7.35 19.23 2.49
CA GLN A 82 7.54 17.90 1.94
C GLN A 82 8.95 17.75 1.37
N THR A 83 9.59 16.62 1.67
CA THR A 83 10.86 16.23 1.06
C THR A 83 10.65 14.93 0.32
N LYS A 84 11.02 14.90 -0.96
CA LYS A 84 11.10 13.69 -1.77
C LYS A 84 12.56 13.29 -1.90
N LEU A 85 12.88 12.10 -1.43
CA LEU A 85 14.18 11.46 -1.63
C LEU A 85 14.04 10.41 -2.74
N THR A 86 14.97 10.44 -3.69
CA THR A 86 14.96 9.55 -4.86
C THR A 86 16.29 8.81 -4.94
N TRP A 87 16.21 7.49 -5.04
CA TRP A 87 17.34 6.61 -5.36
C TRP A 87 17.14 6.01 -6.74
N LYS A 88 18.08 6.27 -7.64
CA LYS A 88 18.14 5.59 -8.94
C LYS A 88 18.83 4.25 -8.75
N LEU A 89 18.07 3.18 -8.92
CA LEU A 89 18.54 1.82 -8.70
C LEU A 89 19.03 1.17 -9.99
N ALA A 90 18.33 1.46 -11.09
CA ALA A 90 18.70 1.08 -12.45
C ALA A 90 18.19 2.15 -13.43
N LYS A 91 18.46 1.96 -14.73
CA LYS A 91 18.07 2.92 -15.79
C LYS A 91 16.58 3.29 -15.76
N HIS A 92 15.71 2.38 -15.32
CA HIS A 92 14.26 2.56 -15.29
C HIS A 92 13.63 2.13 -13.97
N LEU A 93 14.41 2.12 -12.88
CA LEU A 93 13.94 1.71 -11.57
C LEU A 93 14.39 2.69 -10.50
N GLU A 94 13.43 3.25 -9.78
CA GLU A 94 13.69 4.22 -8.73
C GLU A 94 12.92 3.86 -7.44
N ILE A 95 13.51 4.19 -6.29
CA ILE A 95 12.79 4.25 -5.01
C ILE A 95 12.57 5.71 -4.66
N HIS A 96 11.32 6.07 -4.39
CA HIS A 96 10.92 7.38 -3.90
C HIS A 96 10.43 7.26 -2.46
N ILE A 97 10.91 8.15 -1.59
CA ILE A 97 10.46 8.24 -0.20
C ILE A 97 10.00 9.67 0.04
N HIS A 98 8.74 9.79 0.44
CA HIS A 98 8.09 11.07 0.71
C HIS A 98 8.05 11.30 2.22
N LEU A 99 8.60 12.44 2.63
CA LEU A 99 8.72 12.86 4.02
C LEU A 99 7.85 14.11 4.26
N ASP A 100 7.06 14.11 5.32
CA ASP A 100 6.44 15.31 5.90
C ASP A 100 7.18 15.66 7.19
N LYS A 101 7.85 16.82 7.26
CA LYS A 101 8.63 17.23 8.45
C LYS A 101 9.56 16.10 8.96
N ASP A 102 10.30 15.49 8.03
CA ASP A 102 11.25 14.39 8.27
C ASP A 102 10.63 13.04 8.70
N GLN A 103 9.30 12.90 8.67
CA GLN A 103 8.61 11.62 8.90
C GLN A 103 8.19 10.97 7.58
N VAL A 104 8.50 9.68 7.42
CA VAL A 104 8.09 8.89 6.24
C VAL A 104 6.57 8.79 6.17
N ARG A 105 6.02 9.25 5.05
CA ARG A 105 4.59 9.18 4.73
C ARG A 105 4.25 8.10 3.72
N GLU A 106 5.11 7.96 2.72
CA GLU A 106 4.87 7.13 1.56
C GLU A 106 6.22 6.64 1.03
N LYS A 107 6.21 5.38 0.62
CA LYS A 107 7.34 4.67 0.01
C LYS A 107 6.86 4.16 -1.34
N GLU A 108 7.58 4.44 -2.41
CA GLU A 108 7.17 4.10 -3.77
C GLU A 108 8.33 3.46 -4.54
N LEU A 109 8.05 2.34 -5.21
CA LEU A 109 8.91 1.72 -6.22
C LEU A 109 8.38 2.09 -7.60
N VAL A 110 9.19 2.78 -8.39
CA VAL A 110 8.79 3.35 -9.69
C VAL A 110 9.52 2.64 -10.83
N PHE A 111 8.74 2.14 -11.79
CA PHE A 111 9.19 1.51 -13.02
C PHE A 111 9.02 2.49 -14.20
N GLU A 112 10.02 3.33 -14.44
CA GLU A 112 9.94 4.43 -15.42
C GLU A 112 9.56 3.96 -16.84
N HIS A 113 9.89 2.73 -17.22
CA HIS A 113 9.69 2.20 -18.58
C HIS A 113 8.22 1.97 -18.97
N THR A 114 7.30 1.99 -18.01
CA THR A 114 5.87 1.73 -18.28
C THR A 114 5.08 3.00 -18.63
N ARG A 115 5.70 4.20 -18.58
CA ARG A 115 5.12 5.41 -19.15
C ARG A 115 5.18 5.33 -20.67
N GLY A 116 4.05 5.05 -21.33
CA GLY A 116 3.94 5.29 -22.77
C GLY A 116 3.33 4.17 -23.61
N THR A 117 2.64 3.19 -23.02
CA THR A 117 1.84 2.30 -23.85
C THR A 117 0.55 3.00 -24.25
N CYS A 118 0.30 3.17 -25.56
CA CYS A 118 -0.99 3.63 -26.13
C CYS A 118 -2.13 2.62 -25.89
N MET A 119 -1.98 1.73 -24.92
CA MET A 119 -2.95 0.70 -24.59
C MET A 119 -3.99 1.27 -23.64
N LEU A 120 -5.23 0.83 -23.82
CA LEU A 120 -6.30 1.10 -22.85
C LEU A 120 -6.04 0.26 -21.59
N PHE A 121 -6.31 0.85 -20.43
CA PHE A 121 -6.32 0.08 -19.20
C PHE A 121 -7.45 -0.96 -19.26
N PRO A 122 -7.17 -2.25 -19.04
CA PRO A 122 -8.21 -3.27 -19.07
C PRO A 122 -9.23 -3.02 -17.96
N SER A 123 -10.49 -3.38 -18.22
CA SER A 123 -11.51 -3.36 -17.17
C SER A 123 -11.20 -4.45 -16.14
N ILE A 124 -11.14 -4.08 -14.86
CA ILE A 124 -10.86 -4.98 -13.74
C ILE A 124 -12.00 -4.83 -12.73
N GLU A 125 -12.70 -5.91 -12.42
CA GLU A 125 -13.77 -5.87 -11.43
C GLU A 125 -13.19 -5.85 -10.01
N ASP A 126 -13.84 -5.12 -9.11
CA ASP A 126 -13.48 -5.10 -7.70
C ASP A 126 -13.59 -6.51 -7.10
N GLY A 127 -12.56 -6.91 -6.36
CA GLY A 127 -12.45 -8.25 -5.79
C GLY A 127 -11.78 -9.27 -6.70
N THR A 128 -11.34 -8.89 -7.91
CA THR A 128 -10.53 -9.76 -8.78
C THR A 128 -9.25 -10.20 -8.03
N PRO A 129 -8.84 -11.48 -8.10
CA PRO A 129 -7.59 -11.93 -7.50
C PRO A 129 -6.36 -11.19 -8.05
N ILE A 130 -5.41 -10.86 -7.18
CA ILE A 130 -4.18 -10.13 -7.58
C ILE A 130 -3.46 -10.78 -8.77
N PRO A 131 -3.18 -12.10 -8.79
CA PRO A 131 -2.47 -12.71 -9.93
C PRO A 131 -3.24 -12.57 -11.26
N GLU A 132 -4.57 -12.65 -11.20
CA GLU A 132 -5.43 -12.53 -12.38
C GLU A 132 -5.45 -11.09 -12.90
N ALA A 133 -5.62 -10.11 -12.00
CA ALA A 133 -5.62 -8.71 -12.37
C ALA A 133 -4.28 -8.30 -13.02
N PHE A 134 -3.15 -8.71 -12.43
CA PHE A 134 -1.83 -8.40 -12.97
C PHE A 134 -1.50 -9.17 -14.26
N GLY A 135 -2.09 -10.35 -14.47
CA GLY A 135 -2.04 -11.03 -15.76
C GLY A 135 -2.70 -10.23 -16.88
N LYS A 136 -3.73 -9.43 -16.57
CA LYS A 136 -4.43 -8.55 -17.53
C LYS A 136 -3.73 -7.20 -17.70
N THR A 137 -3.31 -6.57 -16.60
CA THR A 137 -2.76 -5.21 -16.60
C THR A 137 -1.26 -5.16 -16.92
N GLY A 138 -0.55 -6.27 -16.75
CA GLY A 138 0.91 -6.31 -16.81
C GLY A 138 1.57 -5.53 -15.65
N GLN A 139 2.87 -5.25 -15.82
CA GLN A 139 3.69 -4.55 -14.81
C GLN A 139 3.16 -3.12 -14.55
N PRO A 140 2.98 -2.71 -13.28
CA PRO A 140 2.56 -1.35 -12.94
C PRO A 140 3.68 -0.34 -13.19
N TYR A 141 3.27 0.92 -13.33
CA TYR A 141 4.18 2.06 -13.29
C TYR A 141 4.79 2.28 -11.92
N ALA A 142 3.99 2.14 -10.88
CA ALA A 142 4.49 2.27 -9.53
C ALA A 142 3.74 1.36 -8.57
N ILE A 143 4.46 0.93 -7.54
CA ILE A 143 3.92 0.24 -6.37
C ILE A 143 4.24 1.13 -5.19
N ARG A 144 3.21 1.64 -4.51
CA ARG A 144 3.35 2.54 -3.36
C ARG A 144 2.73 1.92 -2.12
N GLU A 145 3.37 2.13 -0.98
CA GLU A 145 2.80 1.90 0.33
C GLU A 145 2.46 3.24 0.97
N LYS A 146 1.16 3.47 1.19
CA LYS A 146 0.61 4.70 1.78
C LYS A 146 -0.33 4.31 2.91
N GLN A 147 -0.01 4.75 4.14
CA GLN A 147 -0.82 4.47 5.34
C GLN A 147 -1.14 2.98 5.55
N GLY A 148 -0.19 2.09 5.26
CA GLY A 148 -0.36 0.64 5.38
C GLY A 148 -1.18 0.00 4.25
N GLN A 149 -1.55 0.75 3.21
CA GLN A 149 -2.19 0.22 2.01
C GLN A 149 -1.18 0.11 0.89
N ILE A 150 -1.24 -0.98 0.13
CA ILE A 150 -0.52 -1.10 -1.13
C ILE A 150 -1.42 -0.59 -2.24
N ILE A 151 -0.87 0.31 -3.03
CA ILE A 151 -1.54 0.85 -4.21
C ILE A 151 -0.60 0.65 -5.39
N THR A 152 -1.13 0.11 -6.49
CA THR A 152 -0.45 0.08 -7.76
C THR A 152 -1.06 1.08 -8.72
N SER A 153 -0.24 1.62 -9.59
CA SER A 153 -0.69 2.58 -10.59
C SER A 153 -0.12 2.27 -11.96
N TRP A 154 -0.89 2.56 -13.00
CA TRP A 154 -0.49 2.49 -14.40
C TRP A 154 -0.73 3.83 -15.08
N TYR A 155 0.15 4.24 -15.98
CA TYR A 155 -0.06 5.41 -16.84
C TYR A 155 -0.41 4.96 -18.25
N MET A 156 -1.70 4.95 -18.58
CA MET A 156 -2.25 4.39 -19.81
C MET A 156 -3.28 5.36 -20.43
N ALA A 157 -3.20 5.54 -21.74
CA ALA A 157 -4.07 6.45 -22.49
C ALA A 157 -4.10 7.89 -21.90
N GLY A 158 -2.95 8.39 -21.46
CA GLY A 158 -2.78 9.77 -20.98
C GLY A 158 -3.30 10.04 -19.56
N LYS A 159 -3.68 9.01 -18.81
CA LYS A 159 -4.12 9.16 -17.41
C LYS A 159 -3.61 8.03 -16.52
N PHE A 160 -3.62 8.28 -15.21
CA PHE A 160 -3.33 7.26 -14.22
C PHE A 160 -4.55 6.42 -13.88
N HIS A 161 -4.33 5.13 -13.65
CA HIS A 161 -5.30 4.17 -13.15
C HIS A 161 -4.71 3.52 -11.90
N TYR A 162 -5.52 3.33 -10.86
CA TYR A 162 -5.06 2.92 -9.54
C TYR A 162 -5.83 1.71 -9.05
N LEU A 163 -5.10 0.72 -8.53
CA LEU A 163 -5.66 -0.43 -7.84
C LEU A 163 -5.11 -0.48 -6.41
N ARG A 164 -5.98 -0.58 -5.41
CA ARG A 164 -5.60 -0.97 -4.04
C ARG A 164 -5.55 -2.49 -3.97
N LEU A 165 -4.50 -3.04 -3.37
CA LEU A 165 -4.41 -4.47 -3.05
C LEU A 165 -4.87 -4.67 -1.61
N GLU A 166 -5.77 -5.62 -1.42
CA GLU A 166 -6.31 -5.93 -0.11
C GLU A 166 -6.84 -7.37 -0.08
N ASN A 167 -6.35 -8.16 0.88
CA ASN A 167 -6.82 -9.53 1.14
C ASN A 167 -6.77 -10.44 -0.11
N GLY A 168 -5.67 -10.40 -0.85
CA GLY A 168 -5.46 -11.21 -2.05
C GLY A 168 -6.19 -10.70 -3.30
N LYS A 169 -6.86 -9.54 -3.22
CA LYS A 169 -7.73 -9.00 -4.26
C LYS A 169 -7.36 -7.56 -4.61
N VAL A 170 -7.85 -7.09 -5.76
CA VAL A 170 -7.70 -5.69 -6.19
C VAL A 170 -9.03 -4.93 -6.15
N TYR A 171 -8.94 -3.63 -5.88
CA TYR A 171 -10.07 -2.71 -5.89
C TYR A 171 -9.68 -1.43 -6.62
N GLN A 172 -10.53 -0.96 -7.53
CA GLN A 172 -10.34 0.32 -8.19
C GLN A 172 -10.48 1.46 -7.19
N ILE A 173 -9.57 2.42 -7.26
CA ILE A 173 -9.62 3.63 -6.43
C ILE A 173 -9.43 4.88 -7.28
N ALA A 174 -9.94 6.00 -6.78
CA ALA A 174 -9.56 7.31 -7.30
C ALA A 174 -8.09 7.62 -6.97
N GLU A 175 -7.55 8.70 -7.54
CA GLU A 175 -6.21 9.17 -7.22
C GLU A 175 -6.06 9.34 -5.69
N PRO A 176 -5.09 8.63 -5.07
CA PRO A 176 -5.00 8.51 -3.62
C PRO A 176 -4.29 9.66 -2.92
#